data_AF-A0A2H0UKS8-F1
#
_entry.id   AF-A0A2H0UKS8-F1
#
_cell.length_a   1.000
_cell.length_b   1.000
_cell.length_c   1.000
_cell.angle_alpha   90.00
_cell.angle_beta   90.00
_cell.angle_gamma   90.00
#
_symmetry.space_group_name_H-M   'P 1'
#
loop_
_entity.id
_entity.type
_entity.pdbx_description
1 polymer ?
#
loop_
_entity_poly.entity_id
_entity_poly.type
_entity_poly.pdbx_seq_one_letter_code
_entity_poly.pdbx_strand_id
1 'polypeptide(L)'
;MEKIHLMRPGGVKEFTNGQIERGGYVSSSGTMLVDREESDVEFGLIALHELTHLKGFNTLQSSMEGDHIVVRRGGFSIGSRDGSTLYFEDLNEAITELLTQRIFQERFADSGLFTEADIAAQSQREQARVEVREKFSVLVGDLYEKNKQDFKSSSEIEDLFIDAAVNGRLLPMARLIEKTYGKGSFRRIGVELGIEEGDEKND
;
A
#
# COMPACT_ATOMS: atom_id res chain seq x y z
N MET A 1 8.44 -18.87 4.48
CA MET A 1 8.61 -18.53 5.91
C MET A 1 8.77 -17.03 5.96
N GLU A 2 7.89 -16.31 6.66
CA GLU A 2 8.00 -14.85 6.82
C GLU A 2 9.34 -14.53 7.49
N LYS A 3 10.08 -13.55 6.97
CA LYS A 3 11.37 -13.13 7.53
C LYS A 3 11.29 -11.66 7.92
N ILE A 4 11.21 -11.39 9.21
CA ILE A 4 11.21 -10.03 9.76
C ILE A 4 12.62 -9.73 10.25
N HIS A 5 13.24 -8.71 9.66
CA HIS A 5 14.58 -8.26 10.02
C HIS A 5 14.51 -6.88 10.66
N LEU A 6 14.94 -6.81 11.92
CA LEU A 6 15.15 -5.55 12.62
C LEU A 6 16.59 -5.12 12.42
N MET A 7 16.76 -3.95 11.82
CA MET A 7 18.06 -3.43 11.40
C MET A 7 18.50 -2.29 12.32
N ARG A 8 19.80 -1.99 12.34
CA ARG A 8 20.32 -0.76 12.99
C ARG A 8 19.86 0.47 12.18
N PRO A 9 19.83 1.69 12.75
CA PRO A 9 19.51 2.90 11.98
C PRO A 9 20.36 3.01 10.70
N GLY A 10 19.71 3.21 9.55
CA GLY A 10 20.31 3.26 8.21
C GLY A 10 20.62 1.89 7.59
N GLY A 11 20.31 0.79 8.26
CA GLY A 11 20.63 -0.57 7.83
C GLY A 11 19.78 -1.06 6.66
N VAL A 12 18.51 -0.64 6.58
CA VAL A 12 17.63 -0.90 5.43
C VAL A 12 18.18 -0.23 4.18
N LYS A 13 18.56 1.05 4.29
CA LYS A 13 19.18 1.81 3.18
C LYS A 13 20.47 1.17 2.69
N GLU A 14 21.34 0.75 3.61
CA GLU A 14 22.57 0.02 3.28
C GLU A 14 22.25 -1.30 2.57
N PHE A 15 21.35 -2.11 3.13
CA PHE A 15 21.01 -3.43 2.60
C PHE A 15 20.37 -3.38 1.20
N THR A 16 19.60 -2.33 0.92
CA THR A 16 18.88 -2.13 -0.35
C THR A 16 19.62 -1.21 -1.32
N ASN A 17 20.88 -0.88 -1.06
CA ASN A 17 21.68 0.04 -1.88
C ASN A 17 20.97 1.39 -2.14
N GLY A 18 20.22 1.89 -1.17
CA GLY A 18 19.53 3.17 -1.25
C GLY A 18 18.12 3.13 -1.82
N GLN A 19 17.61 1.97 -2.26
CA GLN A 19 16.26 1.86 -2.84
C GLN A 19 15.15 2.08 -1.79
N ILE A 20 15.39 1.65 -0.56
CA ILE A 20 14.44 1.77 0.55
C ILE A 20 15.15 2.45 1.71
N GLU A 21 14.55 3.48 2.31
CA GLU A 21 15.25 4.22 3.36
C GLU A 21 15.15 3.57 4.74
N ARG A 22 13.93 3.27 5.22
CA ARG A 22 13.70 2.97 6.66
C ARG A 22 12.89 1.71 6.92
N GLY A 23 12.04 1.32 5.99
CA GLY A 23 11.20 0.14 6.11
C GLY A 23 10.71 -0.29 4.74
N GLY A 24 10.58 -1.60 4.53
CA GLY A 24 10.06 -2.14 3.29
C GLY A 24 9.63 -3.60 3.42
N TYR A 25 8.58 -3.94 2.68
CA TYR A 25 8.09 -5.30 2.51
C TYR A 25 8.28 -5.77 1.06
N VAL A 26 8.77 -7.00 0.92
CA VAL A 26 9.00 -7.64 -0.39
C VAL A 26 8.05 -8.82 -0.55
N SER A 27 6.96 -8.62 -1.29
CA SER A 27 5.90 -9.64 -1.53
C SER A 27 6.41 -10.96 -2.08
N SER A 28 7.42 -10.96 -2.96
CA SER A 28 7.93 -12.18 -3.60
C SER A 28 8.63 -13.12 -2.62
N SER A 29 9.25 -12.58 -1.57
CA SER A 29 10.00 -13.35 -0.58
C SER A 29 9.32 -13.45 0.79
N GLY A 30 8.30 -12.61 1.03
CA GLY A 30 7.68 -12.47 2.35
C GLY A 30 8.63 -11.86 3.38
N THR A 31 9.58 -11.04 2.93
CA THR A 31 10.60 -10.42 3.77
C THR A 31 10.17 -9.01 4.14
N MET A 32 10.26 -8.67 5.42
CA MET A 32 10.05 -7.34 5.96
C MET A 32 11.36 -6.87 6.58
N LEU A 33 11.80 -5.67 6.23
CA LEU A 33 12.96 -5.01 6.79
C LEU A 33 12.50 -3.73 7.48
N VAL A 34 12.95 -3.46 8.69
CA VAL A 34 12.66 -2.20 9.39
C VAL A 34 13.88 -1.77 10.19
N ASP A 35 14.29 -0.52 10.00
CA ASP A 35 15.32 0.11 10.82
C ASP A 35 14.79 0.41 12.22
N ARG A 36 15.64 0.19 13.22
CA ARG A 36 15.41 0.73 14.54
C ARG A 36 15.49 2.25 14.47
N GLU A 37 14.55 2.94 15.11
CA GLU A 37 14.49 4.40 15.19
C GLU A 37 14.80 4.89 16.60
N GLU A 38 15.16 6.17 16.73
CA GLU A 38 15.34 6.82 18.04
C GLU A 38 14.02 6.87 18.82
N SER A 39 12.91 7.10 18.13
CA SER A 39 11.57 7.07 18.69
C SER A 39 10.95 5.67 18.57
N ASP A 40 10.51 5.09 19.69
CA ASP A 40 9.73 3.85 19.71
C ASP A 40 8.43 3.92 18.92
N VAL A 41 7.79 5.08 18.92
CA VAL A 41 6.52 5.30 18.22
C VAL A 41 6.72 5.31 16.73
N GLU A 42 7.69 6.09 16.25
CA GLU A 42 8.08 6.10 14.84
C GLU A 42 8.51 4.71 14.33
N PHE A 43 9.34 3.99 15.10
CA PHE A 43 9.67 2.59 14.81
C PHE A 43 8.41 1.72 14.70
N GLY A 44 7.50 1.83 15.67
CA GLY A 44 6.26 1.08 15.70
C GLY A 44 5.33 1.37 14.53
N LEU A 45 5.24 2.64 14.11
CA LEU A 45 4.42 3.06 12.96
C LEU A 45 5.01 2.57 11.64
N ILE A 46 6.32 2.62 11.45
CA ILE A 46 6.98 2.04 10.27
C ILE A 46 6.76 0.53 10.26
N ALA A 47 6.98 -0.14 11.39
CA ALA A 47 6.74 -1.57 11.50
C ALA A 47 5.29 -1.94 11.22
N LEU A 48 4.32 -1.15 11.69
CA LEU A 48 2.91 -1.36 11.41
C LEU A 48 2.56 -1.17 9.93
N HIS A 49 3.17 -0.18 9.25
CA HIS A 49 3.01 0.02 7.80
C HIS A 49 3.46 -1.21 7.02
N GLU A 50 4.69 -1.69 7.27
CA GLU A 50 5.20 -2.87 6.57
C GLU A 50 4.49 -4.17 6.97
N LEU A 51 4.03 -4.28 8.22
CA LEU A 51 3.19 -5.40 8.66
C LEU A 51 1.83 -5.40 7.94
N THR A 52 1.29 -4.23 7.64
CA THR A 52 0.03 -4.11 6.89
C THR A 52 0.22 -4.63 5.46
N HIS A 53 1.33 -4.31 4.81
CA HIS A 53 1.71 -4.92 3.53
C HIS A 53 1.89 -6.44 3.62
N LEU A 54 2.61 -6.92 4.64
CA LEU A 54 2.85 -8.34 4.87
C LEU A 54 1.55 -9.13 5.09
N LYS A 55 0.60 -8.58 5.86
CA LYS A 55 -0.67 -9.24 6.18
C LYS A 55 -1.77 -9.00 5.15
N GLY A 56 -1.54 -8.12 4.18
CA GLY A 56 -2.41 -7.96 3.02
C GLY A 56 -2.51 -9.21 2.15
N PHE A 57 -3.44 -9.20 1.21
CA PHE A 57 -3.62 -10.31 0.28
C PHE A 57 -2.43 -10.41 -0.67
N ASN A 58 -1.64 -11.47 -0.52
CA ASN A 58 -0.46 -11.72 -1.35
C ASN A 58 -0.64 -13.01 -2.15
N THR A 59 -0.43 -12.96 -3.47
CA THR A 59 -0.40 -14.16 -4.33
C THR A 59 0.72 -14.05 -5.34
N LEU A 60 1.34 -15.20 -5.61
CA LEU A 60 2.42 -15.35 -6.59
C LEU A 60 1.92 -16.12 -7.81
N GLN A 61 2.62 -15.97 -8.93
CA GLN A 61 2.37 -16.74 -10.14
C GLN A 61 3.70 -17.06 -10.84
N SER A 62 3.73 -18.14 -11.62
CA SER A 62 4.82 -18.39 -12.56
C SER A 62 4.77 -17.35 -13.69
N SER A 63 5.93 -16.84 -14.06
CA SER A 63 6.07 -15.93 -15.21
C SER A 63 5.71 -16.64 -16.51
N MET A 64 5.24 -15.88 -17.51
CA MET A 64 5.16 -16.38 -18.89
C MET A 64 6.52 -16.38 -19.59
N GLU A 65 7.45 -15.52 -19.15
CA GLU A 65 8.78 -15.35 -19.74
C GLU A 65 9.84 -16.00 -18.83
N GLY A 66 9.89 -17.33 -18.82
CA GLY A 66 10.93 -18.09 -18.11
C GLY A 66 10.46 -18.77 -16.82
N ASP A 67 11.39 -19.45 -16.16
CA ASP A 67 11.12 -20.29 -14.97
C ASP A 67 11.35 -19.53 -13.67
N HIS A 68 10.68 -18.38 -13.52
CA HIS A 68 10.74 -17.57 -12.30
C HIS A 68 9.34 -17.20 -11.79
N ILE A 69 9.27 -16.87 -10.50
CA ILE A 69 8.04 -16.51 -9.80
C ILE A 69 7.92 -14.99 -9.76
N VAL A 70 6.76 -14.46 -10.15
CA VAL A 70 6.43 -13.03 -10.07
C VAL A 70 5.25 -12.80 -9.12
N VAL A 71 5.15 -11.58 -8.60
CA VAL A 71 4.01 -11.17 -7.79
C VAL A 71 2.79 -11.06 -8.70
N ARG A 72 1.72 -11.78 -8.38
CA ARG A 72 0.42 -11.62 -9.06
C ARG A 72 -0.42 -10.55 -8.39
N ARG A 73 -0.45 -10.57 -7.07
CA ARG A 73 -1.14 -9.59 -6.22
C ARG A 73 -0.29 -9.34 -4.97
N GLY A 74 -0.13 -8.07 -4.62
CA GLY A 74 0.38 -7.62 -3.32
C GLY A 74 -0.57 -6.54 -2.82
N GLY A 75 -1.41 -6.88 -1.85
CA GLY A 75 -2.50 -6.00 -1.44
C GLY A 75 -3.45 -5.68 -2.60
N PHE A 76 -3.61 -4.39 -2.90
CA PHE A 76 -4.41 -3.90 -4.02
C PHE A 76 -3.66 -4.00 -5.36
N SER A 77 -2.33 -3.94 -5.36
CA SER A 77 -1.52 -3.96 -6.58
C SER A 77 -1.64 -5.28 -7.34
N ILE A 78 -1.42 -5.20 -8.65
CA ILE A 78 -1.53 -6.33 -9.57
C ILE A 78 -0.30 -6.36 -10.45
N GLY A 79 0.45 -7.47 -10.43
CA GLY A 79 1.57 -7.68 -11.33
C GLY A 79 1.12 -8.30 -12.65
N SER A 80 1.68 -7.82 -13.77
CA SER A 80 1.56 -8.46 -15.08
C SER A 80 2.18 -9.87 -15.06
N ARG A 81 1.79 -10.71 -16.03
CA ARG A 81 2.22 -12.13 -16.05
C ARG A 81 3.66 -12.31 -16.56
N ASP A 82 4.17 -11.34 -17.29
CA ASP A 82 5.58 -11.20 -17.71
C ASP A 82 6.44 -10.51 -16.63
N GLY A 83 5.81 -9.91 -15.62
CA GLY A 83 6.51 -9.21 -14.53
C GLY A 83 6.92 -7.77 -14.84
N SER A 84 6.64 -7.25 -16.05
CA SER A 84 7.10 -5.92 -16.49
C SER A 84 6.31 -4.74 -15.91
N THR A 85 5.15 -4.97 -15.30
CA THR A 85 4.26 -3.89 -14.88
C THR A 85 3.59 -4.21 -13.55
N LEU A 86 3.64 -3.26 -12.62
CA LEU A 86 2.91 -3.30 -11.37
C LEU A 86 1.81 -2.24 -11.38
N TYR A 87 0.58 -2.69 -11.60
CA TYR A 87 -0.60 -1.81 -11.62
C TYR A 87 -1.00 -1.44 -10.18
N PHE A 88 -1.46 -0.21 -9.98
CA PHE A 88 -2.00 0.30 -8.71
C PHE A 88 -1.03 0.26 -7.52
N GLU A 89 0.26 0.48 -7.75
CA GLU A 89 1.26 0.54 -6.67
C GLU A 89 1.07 1.75 -5.76
N ASP A 90 0.99 2.96 -6.34
CA ASP A 90 0.71 4.21 -5.61
C ASP A 90 -0.56 4.08 -4.76
N LEU A 91 -1.59 3.46 -5.36
CA LEU A 91 -2.87 3.26 -4.70
C LEU A 91 -2.77 2.25 -3.56
N ASN A 92 -1.96 1.19 -3.70
CA ASN A 92 -1.74 0.22 -2.64
C ASN A 92 -1.00 0.85 -1.44
N GLU A 93 0.04 1.65 -1.68
CA GLU A 93 0.71 2.41 -0.61
C GLU A 93 -0.24 3.37 0.11
N ALA A 94 -1.10 4.07 -0.64
CA ALA A 94 -2.11 4.96 -0.06
C ALA A 94 -3.12 4.22 0.83
N ILE A 95 -3.57 3.03 0.40
CA ILE A 95 -4.47 2.17 1.18
C ILE A 95 -3.75 1.64 2.42
N THR A 96 -2.49 1.22 2.31
CA THR A 96 -1.68 0.75 3.44
C THR A 96 -1.46 1.87 4.46
N GLU A 97 -1.19 3.09 4.02
CA GLU A 97 -1.06 4.25 4.91
C GLU A 97 -2.39 4.58 5.60
N LEU A 98 -3.52 4.57 4.86
CA LEU A 98 -4.85 4.76 5.45
C LEU A 98 -5.14 3.70 6.54
N LEU A 99 -4.87 2.43 6.24
CA LEU A 99 -5.08 1.34 7.21
C LEU A 99 -4.20 1.48 8.44
N THR A 100 -2.93 1.83 8.26
CA THR A 100 -1.98 2.07 9.35
C THR A 100 -2.50 3.17 10.29
N GLN A 101 -3.01 4.26 9.72
CA GLN A 101 -3.59 5.37 10.48
C GLN A 101 -4.87 4.97 11.20
N ARG A 102 -5.81 4.28 10.52
CA ARG A 102 -7.04 3.78 11.16
C ARG A 102 -6.72 2.85 12.33
N ILE A 103 -5.78 1.91 12.16
CA ILE A 103 -5.35 1.01 13.24
C ILE A 103 -4.76 1.81 14.40
N PHE A 104 -3.87 2.78 14.11
CA PHE A 104 -3.28 3.63 15.14
C PHE A 104 -4.33 4.41 15.92
N GLN A 105 -5.19 5.14 15.23
CA GLN A 105 -6.26 5.96 15.82
C GLN A 105 -7.23 5.09 16.64
N GLU A 106 -7.73 3.99 16.07
CA GLU A 106 -8.79 3.18 16.70
C GLU A 106 -8.31 2.27 17.82
N ARG A 107 -7.03 1.85 17.81
CA ARG A 107 -6.50 0.83 18.75
C ARG A 107 -5.45 1.35 19.70
N PHE A 108 -4.72 2.39 19.32
CA PHE A 108 -3.50 2.78 20.01
C PHE A 108 -3.57 4.20 20.58
N ALA A 109 -4.17 5.16 19.88
CA ALA A 109 -4.22 6.57 20.32
C ALA A 109 -4.81 6.73 21.74
N ASP A 110 -5.91 6.03 22.03
CA ASP A 110 -6.59 6.11 23.35
C ASP A 110 -6.13 5.03 24.35
N SER A 111 -5.08 4.26 24.03
CA SER A 111 -4.62 3.16 24.87
C SER A 111 -3.90 3.59 26.15
N GLY A 112 -3.55 4.88 26.27
CA GLY A 112 -2.70 5.40 27.33
C GLY A 112 -1.23 4.98 27.24
N LEU A 113 -0.83 4.28 26.17
CA LEU A 113 0.56 3.86 25.91
C LEU A 113 1.41 4.97 25.28
N PHE A 114 0.78 6.01 24.74
CA PHE A 114 1.42 7.08 23.97
C PHE A 114 1.28 8.41 24.69
N THR A 115 2.32 9.23 24.64
CA THR A 115 2.30 10.61 25.14
C THR A 115 1.63 11.55 24.14
N GLU A 116 1.27 12.76 24.58
CA GLU A 116 0.78 13.80 23.65
C GLU A 116 1.81 14.14 22.57
N ALA A 117 3.11 14.10 22.90
CA ALA A 117 4.19 14.34 21.94
C ALA A 117 4.25 13.24 20.86
N ASP A 118 4.00 11.99 21.24
CA ASP A 118 3.94 10.85 20.32
C ASP A 118 2.78 10.97 19.34
N ILE A 119 1.60 11.34 19.84
CA ILE A 119 0.40 11.57 19.01
C ILE A 119 0.64 12.76 18.07
N ALA A 120 1.26 13.83 18.55
CA ALA A 120 1.58 15.00 17.72
C ALA A 120 2.61 14.67 16.63
N ALA A 121 3.66 13.89 16.95
CA ALA A 121 4.65 13.43 15.98
C ALA A 121 4.00 12.56 14.89
N GLN A 122 3.07 11.68 15.29
CA GLN A 122 2.29 10.88 14.35
C GLN A 122 1.44 11.76 13.42
N SER A 123 0.73 12.75 13.95
CA SER A 123 -0.06 13.69 13.13
C SER A 123 0.80 14.50 12.15
N GLN A 124 2.01 14.89 12.54
CA GLN A 124 2.96 15.56 11.62
C GLN A 124 3.42 14.63 10.49
N ARG A 125 3.71 13.35 10.80
CA ARG A 125 4.04 12.33 9.79
C ARG A 125 2.89 12.14 8.80
N GLU A 126 1.64 12.10 9.28
CA GLU A 126 0.46 12.00 8.41
C GLU A 126 0.36 13.19 7.44
N GLN A 127 0.63 14.40 7.93
CA GLN A 127 0.63 15.61 7.10
C GLN A 127 1.73 15.57 6.03
N ALA A 128 2.91 15.07 6.37
CA ALA A 128 4.00 14.88 5.41
C ALA A 128 3.68 13.82 4.33
N ARG A 129 2.73 12.90 4.59
CA ARG A 129 2.27 11.85 3.66
C ARG A 129 0.93 12.18 2.98
N VAL A 130 0.54 13.45 2.93
CA VAL A 130 -0.70 13.87 2.23
C VAL A 130 -0.62 13.57 0.73
N GLU A 131 0.53 13.81 0.09
CA GLU A 131 0.71 13.55 -1.35
C GLU A 131 0.48 12.08 -1.72
N VAL A 132 0.97 11.14 -0.88
CA VAL A 132 0.74 9.69 -1.07
C VAL A 132 -0.76 9.37 -1.09
N ARG A 133 -1.56 10.07 -0.28
CA ARG A 133 -3.00 9.84 -0.16
C ARG A 133 -3.83 10.66 -1.14
N GLU A 134 -3.30 11.74 -1.71
CA GLU A 134 -4.07 12.69 -2.51
C GLU A 134 -4.75 12.03 -3.70
N LYS A 135 -4.01 11.28 -4.52
CA LYS A 135 -4.57 10.55 -5.68
C LYS A 135 -5.70 9.60 -5.26
N PHE A 136 -5.53 8.91 -4.13
CA PHE A 136 -6.53 8.00 -3.60
C PHE A 136 -7.77 8.75 -3.10
N SER A 137 -7.60 9.81 -2.32
CA SER A 137 -8.70 10.63 -1.82
C SER A 137 -9.49 11.30 -2.95
N VAL A 138 -8.82 11.76 -4.00
CA VAL A 138 -9.47 12.30 -5.21
C VAL A 138 -10.30 11.22 -5.91
N LEU A 139 -9.74 10.03 -6.11
CA LEU A 139 -10.45 8.91 -6.73
C LEU A 139 -11.67 8.48 -5.91
N VAL A 140 -11.51 8.33 -4.60
CA VAL A 140 -12.61 7.98 -3.67
C VAL A 140 -13.69 9.05 -3.68
N GLY A 141 -13.30 10.33 -3.63
CA GLY A 141 -14.22 11.46 -3.67
C GLY A 141 -15.04 11.48 -4.98
N ASP A 142 -14.38 11.35 -6.13
CA ASP A 142 -15.06 11.34 -7.43
C ASP A 142 -15.97 10.11 -7.61
N LEU A 143 -15.53 8.93 -7.16
CA LEU A 143 -16.36 7.73 -7.11
C LEU A 143 -17.58 7.94 -6.21
N TYR A 144 -17.41 8.56 -5.04
CA TYR A 144 -18.53 8.85 -4.15
C TYR A 144 -19.51 9.82 -4.79
N GLU A 145 -19.04 10.96 -5.30
CA GLU A 145 -19.87 11.98 -5.94
C GLU A 145 -20.71 11.42 -7.10
N LYS A 146 -20.13 10.53 -7.91
CA LYS A 146 -20.82 9.89 -9.05
C LYS A 146 -21.73 8.71 -8.66
N ASN A 147 -21.66 8.24 -7.43
CA ASN A 147 -22.45 7.10 -6.94
C ASN A 147 -23.14 7.39 -5.59
N LYS A 148 -23.44 8.66 -5.26
CA LYS A 148 -24.06 9.07 -3.99
C LYS A 148 -25.36 8.34 -3.64
N GLN A 149 -26.10 7.87 -4.65
CA GLN A 149 -27.34 7.12 -4.43
C GLN A 149 -27.08 5.70 -3.89
N ASP A 150 -25.90 5.14 -4.13
CA ASP A 150 -25.54 3.77 -3.79
C ASP A 150 -24.71 3.68 -2.50
N PHE A 151 -24.17 4.81 -2.01
CA PHE A 151 -23.28 4.88 -0.84
C PHE A 151 -23.68 6.00 0.13
N LYS A 152 -23.57 5.74 1.44
CA LYS A 152 -23.88 6.71 2.49
C LYS A 152 -22.76 7.71 2.74
N SER A 153 -21.53 7.31 2.42
CA SER A 153 -20.32 8.12 2.62
C SER A 153 -19.18 7.64 1.73
N SER A 154 -18.17 8.48 1.53
CA SER A 154 -16.91 8.09 0.88
C SER A 154 -16.19 6.95 1.61
N SER A 155 -16.35 6.84 2.94
CA SER A 155 -15.75 5.77 3.74
C SER A 155 -16.22 4.37 3.30
N GLU A 156 -17.48 4.22 2.87
CA GLU A 156 -17.96 2.92 2.34
C GLU A 156 -17.24 2.52 1.04
N ILE A 157 -16.71 3.49 0.28
CA ILE A 157 -15.88 3.24 -0.91
C ILE A 157 -14.45 2.90 -0.48
N GLU A 158 -13.88 3.62 0.50
CA GLU A 158 -12.57 3.27 1.10
C GLU A 158 -12.57 1.82 1.60
N ASP A 159 -13.65 1.39 2.25
CA ASP A 159 -13.80 0.03 2.76
C ASP A 159 -13.79 -1.03 1.64
N LEU A 160 -14.29 -0.71 0.44
CA LEU A 160 -14.18 -1.61 -0.72
C LEU A 160 -12.73 -1.74 -1.23
N PHE A 161 -11.95 -0.66 -1.19
CA PHE A 161 -10.52 -0.69 -1.53
C PHE A 161 -9.72 -1.48 -0.49
N ILE A 162 -9.98 -1.22 0.80
CA ILE A 162 -9.40 -1.96 1.92
C ILE A 162 -9.74 -3.45 1.80
N ASP A 163 -10.98 -3.79 1.50
CA ASP A 163 -11.42 -5.17 1.35
C ASP A 163 -10.71 -5.89 0.20
N ALA A 164 -10.51 -5.18 -0.91
CA ALA A 164 -9.74 -5.69 -2.04
C ALA A 164 -8.25 -5.89 -1.70
N ALA A 165 -7.67 -5.02 -0.89
CA ALA A 165 -6.27 -5.09 -0.45
C ALA A 165 -6.04 -6.19 0.59
N VAL A 166 -6.91 -6.31 1.59
CA VAL A 166 -6.75 -7.26 2.71
C VAL A 166 -7.25 -8.65 2.33
N ASN A 167 -8.39 -8.75 1.66
CA ASN A 167 -9.05 -10.04 1.39
C ASN A 167 -8.96 -10.48 -0.08
N GLY A 168 -8.32 -9.68 -0.95
CA GLY A 168 -8.19 -9.99 -2.38
C GLY A 168 -9.49 -9.82 -3.17
N ARG A 169 -10.57 -9.32 -2.56
CA ARG A 169 -11.91 -9.16 -3.17
C ARG A 169 -11.98 -7.94 -4.09
N LEU A 170 -11.27 -8.00 -5.20
CA LEU A 170 -11.14 -6.88 -6.15
C LEU A 170 -12.41 -6.61 -6.97
N LEU A 171 -13.23 -7.64 -7.22
CA LEU A 171 -14.31 -7.57 -8.19
C LEU A 171 -15.39 -6.51 -7.89
N PRO A 172 -15.86 -6.33 -6.64
CA PRO A 172 -16.79 -5.25 -6.32
C PRO A 172 -16.23 -3.87 -6.69
N MET A 173 -14.96 -3.62 -6.38
CA MET A 173 -14.31 -2.34 -6.68
C MET A 173 -14.08 -2.13 -8.17
N ALA A 174 -13.56 -3.15 -8.87
CA ALA A 174 -13.41 -3.08 -10.32
C ALA A 174 -14.74 -2.80 -11.03
N ARG A 175 -15.84 -3.45 -10.59
CA ARG A 175 -17.18 -3.20 -11.14
C ARG A 175 -17.68 -1.79 -10.88
N LEU A 176 -17.42 -1.23 -9.70
CA LEU A 176 -17.77 0.15 -9.39
C LEU A 176 -17.06 1.12 -10.34
N ILE A 177 -15.73 0.99 -10.46
CA ILE A 177 -14.89 1.81 -11.36
C ILE A 177 -15.35 1.71 -12.83
N GLU A 178 -15.67 0.51 -13.29
CA GLU A 178 -16.13 0.26 -14.66
C GLU A 178 -17.55 0.79 -14.90
N LYS A 179 -18.45 0.70 -13.90
CA LYS A 179 -19.79 1.31 -13.94
C LYS A 179 -19.69 2.82 -14.03
N THR A 180 -18.75 3.44 -13.31
CA THR A 180 -18.62 4.90 -13.19
C THR A 180 -17.91 5.53 -14.38
N TYR A 181 -16.82 4.93 -14.86
CA TYR A 181 -15.95 5.51 -15.90
C TYR A 181 -16.01 4.77 -17.24
N GLY A 182 -16.85 3.74 -17.34
CA GLY A 182 -17.03 2.95 -18.54
C GLY A 182 -16.00 1.83 -18.69
N LYS A 183 -16.22 0.98 -19.72
CA LYS A 183 -15.46 -0.25 -19.91
C LYS A 183 -13.95 0.00 -20.08
N GLY A 184 -13.14 -0.78 -19.38
CA GLY A 184 -11.67 -0.75 -19.38
C GLY A 184 -11.05 0.35 -18.52
N SER A 185 -11.86 1.15 -17.81
CA SER A 185 -11.35 2.20 -16.92
C SER A 185 -10.50 1.66 -15.78
N PHE A 186 -10.82 0.48 -15.25
CA PHE A 186 -10.06 -0.14 -14.17
C PHE A 186 -8.61 -0.36 -14.60
N ARG A 187 -8.40 -0.93 -15.80
CA ARG A 187 -7.05 -1.14 -16.32
C ARG A 187 -6.32 0.17 -16.57
N ARG A 188 -6.98 1.20 -17.11
CA ARG A 188 -6.36 2.51 -17.38
C ARG A 188 -5.88 3.18 -16.09
N ILE A 189 -6.75 3.26 -15.09
CA ILE A 189 -6.40 3.80 -13.77
C ILE A 189 -5.26 3.00 -13.14
N GLY A 190 -5.26 1.67 -13.33
CA GLY A 190 -4.17 0.82 -12.85
C GLY A 190 -2.80 1.15 -13.44
N VAL A 191 -2.74 1.58 -14.71
CA VAL A 191 -1.50 2.06 -15.34
C VAL A 191 -1.12 3.44 -14.80
N GLU A 192 -2.07 4.37 -14.76
CA GLU A 192 -1.84 5.75 -14.29
C GLU A 192 -1.39 5.82 -12.82
N LEU A 193 -1.79 4.83 -12.01
CA LEU A 193 -1.44 4.67 -10.61
C LEU A 193 -0.46 3.51 -10.37
N GLY A 194 0.22 3.04 -11.41
CA GLY A 194 1.22 1.97 -11.34
C GLY A 194 2.63 2.47 -11.62
N ILE A 195 3.58 1.55 -11.52
CA ILE A 195 4.96 1.75 -11.97
C ILE A 195 5.18 0.88 -13.22
N GLU A 196 5.71 1.49 -14.28
CA GLU A 196 6.25 0.78 -15.44
C GLU A 196 7.74 0.53 -15.18
N GLU A 197 8.18 -0.74 -15.10
CA GLU A 197 9.61 -1.03 -15.18
C GLU A 197 10.01 -1.06 -16.66
N GLY A 198 10.77 -0.05 -17.10
CA GLY A 198 11.35 -0.06 -18.44
C GLY A 198 11.89 1.27 -18.95
N ASP A 199 13.02 1.72 -18.42
CA ASP A 199 14.05 2.43 -19.19
C ASP A 199 15.44 2.30 -18.50
N GLU A 200 15.92 1.06 -18.34
CA GLU A 200 17.35 0.78 -18.39
C GLU A 200 17.60 -0.39 -19.35
N LYS A 201 17.49 -0.10 -20.65
CA LYS A 201 18.40 -0.72 -21.61
C LYS A 201 19.68 0.08 -21.55
N ASN A 202 20.62 -0.36 -20.72
CA ASN A 202 22.00 0.10 -20.84
C ASN A 202 22.58 -0.49 -22.13
N ASP A 203 22.91 0.41 -23.07
CA ASP A 203 23.75 0.17 -24.24
C ASP A 203 25.14 -0.39 -23.86
#